data_AF-R7BMZ8-F1
#
_entry.id   AF-R7BMZ8-F1
#
_cell.length_a   1.000
_cell.length_b   1.000
_cell.length_c   1.000
_cell.angle_alpha   90.00
_cell.angle_beta   90.00
_cell.angle_gamma   90.00
#
_symmetry.space_group_name_H-M   'P 1'
#
loop_
_entity.id
_entity.type
_entity.pdbx_description
1 polymer ?
#
loop_
_entity_poly.entity_id
_entity_poly.type
_entity_poly.pdbx_seq_one_letter_code
_entity_poly.pdbx_strand_id
1 'polypeptide(L)'
;MRKNKILPLLLVAAMTTTALTACSSTPGSNVENSKKPLVWFNRQPSNSSTGELDMDALKFNDKTYYVGFDANQGAELQGQMVLDYIKANAATIDRNGDGVIGYILAIGDIGHNDSIARTRGVRSALGTGVDKAGAVDPSPIGTNADGSSSIVKDATIEIDGKTYTVRELASQEMKNSAGATWDAATAGNAIGTWSASFGDQIDVVVSNNDGMGMSMFNAWAKDNKVPTFGYDANSDAVAAIAEGYGGTISQHADVQAYLTLRVLRNALDGVDVNTGIGIADEAGNKLDEGVDYRYSEAERSYYALNIAVTSANYQDFTDSTKVYSKVAHKLDSAKSPEKKVWLNIYNASDNFLSSTYQPLLQNYDDLMNLKVDYIGGDGQTESNITNRLGNPGEYDAFAINMVKTDNATSYTSLLQQ
;
A
#
# COMPACT_ATOMS: atom_id res chain seq x y z
N MET A 1 33.47 -20.59 94.13
CA MET A 1 34.24 -19.41 93.67
C MET A 1 33.41 -18.64 92.64
N ARG A 2 33.43 -17.30 92.76
CA ARG A 2 33.00 -16.23 91.83
C ARG A 2 33.15 -16.62 90.34
N LYS A 3 32.48 -16.08 89.32
CA LYS A 3 31.50 -15.01 88.99
C LYS A 3 31.35 -15.22 87.44
N ASN A 4 30.31 -14.91 86.68
CA ASN A 4 29.44 -13.75 86.60
C ASN A 4 28.30 -14.08 85.61
N LYS A 5 27.18 -13.39 85.81
CA LYS A 5 25.97 -13.36 84.96
C LYS A 5 26.23 -12.67 83.61
N ILE A 6 25.44 -13.01 82.59
CA ILE A 6 24.57 -12.10 81.79
C ILE A 6 23.56 -12.98 81.01
N LEU A 7 22.31 -12.51 80.95
CA LEU A 7 21.09 -13.08 80.37
C LEU A 7 20.55 -12.01 79.36
N PRO A 8 19.44 -12.21 78.61
CA PRO A 8 19.08 -13.15 77.54
C PRO A 8 18.83 -12.43 76.18
N LEU A 9 18.54 -13.18 75.11
CA LEU A 9 17.49 -12.76 74.17
C LEU A 9 16.81 -13.99 73.55
N LEU A 10 15.59 -14.28 74.01
CA LEU A 10 14.65 -15.19 73.35
C LEU A 10 13.77 -14.36 72.43
N LEU A 11 13.76 -14.68 71.14
CA LEU A 11 12.76 -14.17 70.20
C LEU A 11 11.88 -15.34 69.76
N VAL A 12 10.70 -15.43 70.37
CA VAL A 12 9.56 -16.19 69.87
C VAL A 12 8.75 -15.20 69.03
N ALA A 13 8.69 -15.39 67.72
CA ALA A 13 7.82 -14.61 66.84
C ALA A 13 6.65 -15.49 66.41
N ALA A 14 5.45 -15.04 66.80
CA ALA A 14 4.17 -15.63 66.51
C ALA A 14 3.85 -15.60 65.01
N MET A 15 3.28 -16.69 64.51
CA MET A 15 2.58 -16.73 63.22
C MET A 15 1.32 -15.87 63.30
N THR A 16 1.29 -14.78 62.53
CA THR A 16 0.05 -14.11 62.11
C THR A 16 -0.09 -14.29 60.61
N THR A 17 -1.15 -15.01 60.23
CA THR A 17 -1.63 -15.20 58.87
C THR A 17 -2.22 -13.91 58.32
N THR A 18 -1.61 -13.36 57.28
CA THR A 18 -2.26 -12.42 56.35
C THR A 18 -2.23 -13.04 54.96
N ALA A 19 -3.43 -13.27 54.42
CA ALA A 19 -3.63 -13.71 53.05
C ALA A 19 -3.11 -12.64 52.08
N LEU A 20 -2.14 -13.01 51.26
CA LEU A 20 -1.76 -12.28 50.05
C LEU A 20 -2.05 -13.20 48.87
N THR A 21 -3.11 -12.87 48.15
CA THR A 21 -3.43 -13.39 46.83
C THR A 21 -2.30 -12.97 45.89
N ALA A 22 -1.33 -13.84 45.67
CA ALA A 22 -0.36 -13.68 44.59
C ALA A 22 -0.94 -14.38 43.35
N CYS A 23 -1.34 -13.57 42.38
CA CYS A 23 -1.72 -14.02 41.04
C CYS A 23 -0.62 -14.90 40.47
N SER A 24 -1.00 -16.10 40.04
CA SER A 24 -0.19 -16.97 39.20
C SER A 24 -0.01 -16.31 37.83
N SER A 25 1.14 -15.67 37.60
CA SER A 25 1.63 -15.42 36.25
C SER A 25 2.28 -16.69 35.72
N THR A 26 1.63 -17.32 34.74
CA THR A 26 2.25 -18.37 33.93
C THR A 26 3.51 -17.79 33.27
N PRO A 27 4.67 -18.46 33.33
CA PRO A 27 5.86 -18.00 32.63
C PRO A 27 5.64 -18.22 31.12
N GLY A 28 5.22 -17.16 30.41
CA GLY A 28 5.33 -17.12 28.96
C GLY A 28 6.80 -17.16 28.59
N SER A 29 7.20 -18.06 27.69
CA SER A 29 8.55 -18.07 27.13
C SER A 29 8.80 -16.70 26.49
N ASN A 30 9.72 -15.90 27.06
CA ASN A 30 10.16 -14.65 26.44
C ASN A 30 10.88 -14.98 25.13
N VAL A 31 10.13 -15.00 24.02
CA VAL A 31 10.70 -15.06 22.67
C VAL A 31 11.33 -13.71 22.38
N GLU A 32 12.60 -13.71 22.00
CA GLU A 32 13.32 -12.50 21.57
C GLU A 32 12.55 -11.82 20.43
N ASN A 33 12.45 -10.49 20.47
CA ASN A 33 11.67 -9.72 19.49
C ASN A 33 12.11 -9.99 18.05
N SER A 34 13.40 -10.27 17.84
CA SER A 34 13.99 -10.59 16.54
C SER A 34 13.51 -11.90 15.94
N LYS A 35 12.89 -12.79 16.74
CA LYS A 35 12.34 -14.09 16.30
C LYS A 35 10.82 -14.10 16.16
N LYS A 36 10.16 -12.97 16.45
CA LYS A 36 8.71 -12.83 16.31
C LYS A 36 8.32 -12.63 14.84
N PRO A 37 7.12 -13.07 14.42
CA PRO A 37 6.64 -12.85 13.06
C PRO A 37 6.64 -11.37 12.67
N LEU A 38 7.05 -11.10 11.43
CA LEU A 38 7.13 -9.75 10.86
C LEU A 38 6.56 -9.76 9.45
N VAL A 39 5.66 -8.85 9.16
CA VAL A 39 5.19 -8.60 7.79
C VAL A 39 5.50 -7.16 7.41
N TRP A 40 6.31 -6.98 6.37
CA TRP A 40 6.37 -5.72 5.65
C TRP A 40 5.14 -5.62 4.76
N PHE A 41 4.46 -4.48 4.68
CA PHE A 41 3.30 -4.38 3.79
C PHE A 41 3.19 -3.03 3.10
N ASN A 42 2.57 -3.05 1.91
CA ASN A 42 2.29 -1.92 1.02
C ASN A 42 3.52 -1.19 0.46
N ARG A 43 4.57 -0.94 1.26
CA ARG A 43 5.84 -0.31 0.86
C ARG A 43 6.95 -1.33 1.07
N GLN A 44 7.40 -1.93 -0.04
CA GLN A 44 8.39 -3.01 -0.01
C GLN A 44 9.76 -2.49 0.42
N PRO A 45 10.50 -3.24 1.28
CA PRO A 45 11.90 -2.93 1.54
C PRO A 45 12.74 -2.94 0.26
N SER A 46 13.21 -1.76 -0.13
CA SER A 46 13.98 -1.54 -1.35
C SER A 46 14.76 -0.23 -1.32
N ASN A 47 15.87 -0.20 -2.03
CA ASN A 47 16.63 1.02 -2.27
C ASN A 47 15.76 2.06 -2.99
N SER A 48 15.61 3.25 -2.40
CA SER A 48 14.73 4.31 -2.95
C SER A 48 15.24 4.93 -4.26
N SER A 49 16.50 4.70 -4.62
CA SER A 49 17.11 5.24 -5.85
C SER A 49 17.17 4.22 -6.98
N THR A 50 17.38 2.94 -6.67
CA THR A 50 17.55 1.89 -7.68
C THR A 50 16.34 0.95 -7.79
N GLY A 51 15.48 0.91 -6.77
CA GLY A 51 14.38 -0.05 -6.66
C GLY A 51 14.81 -1.47 -6.28
N GLU A 52 16.12 -1.71 -6.10
CA GLU A 52 16.66 -3.01 -5.71
C GLU A 52 16.11 -3.42 -4.33
N LEU A 53 15.63 -4.66 -4.20
CA LEU A 53 15.03 -5.16 -2.97
C LEU A 53 16.07 -5.30 -1.86
N ASP A 54 15.69 -4.89 -0.64
CA ASP A 54 16.47 -5.14 0.56
C ASP A 54 16.20 -6.57 1.04
N MET A 55 17.01 -7.50 0.54
CA MET A 55 16.89 -8.92 0.88
C MET A 55 17.23 -9.23 2.33
N ASP A 56 18.02 -8.38 3.01
CA ASP A 56 18.32 -8.55 4.43
C ASP A 56 17.09 -8.22 5.28
N ALA A 57 16.35 -7.18 4.91
CA ALA A 57 15.06 -6.87 5.53
C ALA A 57 13.98 -7.93 5.24
N LEU A 58 13.88 -8.40 3.99
CA LEU A 58 12.92 -9.43 3.58
C LEU A 58 13.22 -10.81 4.21
N LYS A 59 14.47 -11.05 4.62
CA LYS A 59 14.93 -12.27 5.29
C LYS A 59 15.35 -12.03 6.74
N PHE A 60 14.80 -11.00 7.39
CA PHE A 60 15.13 -10.63 8.77
C PHE A 60 15.05 -11.83 9.73
N ASN A 61 14.00 -12.64 9.62
CA ASN A 61 13.89 -13.96 10.25
C ASN A 61 13.07 -14.95 9.39
N ASP A 62 12.94 -16.19 9.87
CA ASP A 62 12.23 -17.28 9.19
C ASP A 62 10.71 -17.07 9.06
N LYS A 63 10.16 -16.10 9.79
CA LYS A 63 8.75 -15.70 9.81
C LYS A 63 8.55 -14.28 9.26
N THR A 64 9.51 -13.79 8.48
CA THR A 64 9.43 -12.50 7.80
C THR A 64 8.88 -12.67 6.40
N TYR A 65 7.91 -11.83 6.03
CA TYR A 65 7.32 -11.80 4.69
C TYR A 65 7.03 -10.37 4.25
N TYR A 66 6.82 -10.18 2.96
CA TYR A 66 6.20 -8.97 2.41
C TYR A 66 4.82 -9.27 1.85
N VAL A 67 3.90 -8.32 2.00
CA VAL A 67 2.57 -8.33 1.39
C VAL A 67 2.32 -7.04 0.62
N GLY A 68 2.03 -7.17 -0.66
CA GLY A 68 1.65 -6.06 -1.52
C GLY A 68 0.77 -6.54 -2.67
N PHE A 69 0.87 -5.88 -3.81
CA PHE A 69 0.18 -6.25 -5.05
C PHE A 69 1.16 -6.31 -6.21
N ASP A 70 0.75 -6.94 -7.32
CA ASP A 70 1.59 -7.05 -8.50
C ASP A 70 1.60 -5.73 -9.28
N ALA A 71 2.49 -4.81 -8.89
CA ALA A 71 2.51 -3.46 -9.43
C ALA A 71 2.72 -3.39 -10.95
N ASN A 72 3.48 -4.32 -11.53
CA ASN A 72 3.68 -4.35 -12.99
C ASN A 72 2.40 -4.79 -13.71
N GLN A 73 1.76 -5.87 -13.25
CA GLN A 73 0.50 -6.33 -13.84
C GLN A 73 -0.59 -5.26 -13.77
N GLY A 74 -0.69 -4.54 -12.65
CA GLY A 74 -1.67 -3.46 -12.55
C GLY A 74 -1.29 -2.20 -13.31
N ALA A 75 0.00 -1.89 -13.49
CA ALA A 75 0.46 -0.82 -14.36
C ALA A 75 0.14 -1.09 -15.84
N GLU A 76 0.28 -2.35 -16.29
CA GLU A 76 -0.16 -2.80 -17.61
C GLU A 76 -1.67 -2.61 -17.77
N LEU A 77 -2.47 -3.01 -16.77
CA LEU A 77 -3.92 -2.79 -16.78
C LEU A 77 -4.29 -1.31 -16.84
N GLN A 78 -3.61 -0.45 -16.07
CA GLN A 78 -3.86 1.00 -16.09
C GLN A 78 -3.58 1.59 -17.47
N GLY A 79 -2.39 1.31 -18.03
CA GLY A 79 -2.01 1.81 -19.35
C GLY A 79 -2.96 1.32 -20.44
N GLN A 80 -3.34 0.04 -20.39
CA GLN A 80 -4.27 -0.57 -21.35
C GLN A 80 -5.66 0.06 -21.24
N MET A 81 -6.18 0.30 -20.03
CA MET A 81 -7.45 0.98 -19.80
C MET A 81 -7.48 2.38 -20.42
N VAL A 82 -6.41 3.16 -20.24
CA VAL A 82 -6.29 4.50 -20.84
C VAL A 82 -6.24 4.40 -22.37
N LEU A 83 -5.44 3.48 -22.91
CA LEU A 83 -5.33 3.27 -24.35
C LEU A 83 -6.67 2.87 -24.99
N ASP A 84 -7.39 1.95 -24.37
CA ASP A 84 -8.69 1.47 -24.87
C ASP A 84 -9.74 2.58 -24.82
N TYR A 85 -9.71 3.41 -23.77
CA TYR A 85 -10.57 4.58 -23.71
C TYR A 85 -10.27 5.58 -24.82
N ILE A 86 -8.99 5.88 -25.09
CA ILE A 86 -8.59 6.77 -26.19
C ILE A 86 -9.07 6.20 -27.52
N LYS A 87 -8.81 4.91 -27.79
CA LYS A 87 -9.25 4.26 -29.04
C LYS A 87 -10.76 4.34 -29.25
N ALA A 88 -11.55 4.19 -28.18
CA ALA A 88 -12.99 4.25 -28.24
C ALA A 88 -13.55 5.68 -28.39
N ASN A 89 -12.80 6.72 -27.99
CA ASN A 89 -13.35 8.07 -27.83
C ASN A 89 -12.55 9.19 -28.53
N ALA A 90 -11.46 8.91 -29.23
CA ALA A 90 -10.53 9.91 -29.79
C ALA A 90 -11.19 11.05 -30.57
N ALA A 91 -12.23 10.75 -31.37
CA ALA A 91 -12.95 11.77 -32.13
C ALA A 91 -13.69 12.80 -31.25
N THR A 92 -14.03 12.43 -30.01
CA THR A 92 -14.75 13.28 -29.05
C THR A 92 -13.84 13.89 -27.98
N ILE A 93 -12.71 13.25 -27.68
CA ILE A 93 -11.77 13.72 -26.66
C ILE A 93 -10.62 14.55 -27.23
N ASP A 94 -10.39 14.59 -28.55
CA ASP A 94 -9.55 15.59 -29.23
C ASP A 94 -10.24 16.97 -29.12
N ARG A 95 -10.07 17.64 -27.97
CA ARG A 95 -10.94 18.77 -27.55
C ARG A 95 -10.70 20.02 -28.38
N ASN A 96 -9.48 20.22 -28.86
CA ASN A 96 -9.11 21.36 -29.69
C ASN A 96 -9.09 21.03 -31.20
N GLY A 97 -9.22 19.76 -31.59
CA GLY A 97 -9.27 19.31 -32.97
C GLY A 97 -7.91 19.34 -33.70
N ASP A 98 -6.79 19.38 -32.97
CA ASP A 98 -5.45 19.47 -33.57
C ASP A 98 -4.89 18.10 -34.00
N GLY A 99 -5.61 17.01 -33.71
CA GLY A 99 -5.18 15.65 -34.03
C GLY A 99 -4.12 15.10 -33.06
N VAL A 100 -3.87 15.79 -31.95
CA VAL A 100 -3.06 15.34 -30.82
C VAL A 100 -4.01 14.97 -29.68
N ILE A 101 -3.81 13.79 -29.10
CA ILE A 101 -4.40 13.39 -27.83
C ILE A 101 -3.36 13.71 -26.76
N GLY A 102 -3.50 14.88 -26.14
CA GLY A 102 -2.64 15.37 -25.09
C GLY A 102 -3.04 14.83 -23.72
N TYR A 103 -2.12 14.21 -23.00
CA TYR A 103 -2.36 13.78 -21.63
C TYR A 103 -1.36 14.38 -20.64
N ILE A 104 -1.79 14.52 -19.40
CA ILE A 104 -0.94 14.90 -18.27
C ILE A 104 -0.86 13.74 -17.26
N LEU A 105 0.25 13.66 -16.54
CA LEU A 105 0.51 12.58 -15.60
C LEU A 105 0.91 13.10 -14.22
N ALA A 106 0.10 12.80 -13.21
CA ALA A 106 0.44 13.02 -11.81
C ALA A 106 1.26 11.84 -11.26
N ILE A 107 2.52 12.10 -10.93
CA ILE A 107 3.47 11.07 -10.46
C ILE A 107 3.51 11.07 -8.92
N GLY A 108 3.51 9.87 -8.34
CA GLY A 108 3.67 9.68 -6.89
C GLY A 108 5.12 9.87 -6.43
N ASP A 109 5.50 9.26 -5.31
CA ASP A 109 6.90 9.22 -4.86
C ASP A 109 7.81 8.62 -5.93
N ILE A 110 8.77 9.38 -6.45
CA ILE A 110 9.64 8.95 -7.56
C ILE A 110 10.61 7.84 -7.16
N GLY A 111 10.84 7.64 -5.86
CA GLY A 111 11.65 6.54 -5.34
C GLY A 111 10.84 5.27 -5.01
N HIS A 112 9.52 5.30 -5.22
CA HIS A 112 8.64 4.19 -4.90
C HIS A 112 8.40 3.29 -6.11
N ASN A 113 8.60 1.98 -5.92
CA ASN A 113 8.48 0.98 -6.98
C ASN A 113 7.11 1.03 -7.70
N ASP A 114 6.01 1.24 -6.96
CA ASP A 114 4.69 1.32 -7.58
C ASP A 114 4.51 2.56 -8.46
N SER A 115 5.04 3.72 -8.04
CA SER A 115 4.98 4.96 -8.82
C SER A 115 5.74 4.79 -10.14
N ILE A 116 6.93 4.18 -10.05
CA ILE A 116 7.77 3.84 -11.19
C ILE A 116 7.04 2.88 -12.13
N ALA A 117 6.46 1.79 -11.61
CA ALA A 117 5.74 0.80 -12.40
C ALA A 117 4.54 1.43 -13.12
N ARG A 118 3.67 2.15 -12.40
CA ARG A 118 2.46 2.80 -12.95
C ARG A 118 2.81 3.81 -14.05
N THR A 119 3.82 4.65 -13.82
CA THR A 119 4.31 5.60 -14.84
C THR A 119 4.85 4.89 -16.08
N ARG A 120 5.65 3.83 -15.90
CA ARG A 120 6.15 3.02 -17.03
C ARG A 120 5.02 2.34 -17.79
N GLY A 121 4.03 1.78 -17.10
CA GLY A 121 2.88 1.10 -17.70
C GLY A 121 2.08 2.03 -18.62
N VAL A 122 1.73 3.22 -18.12
CA VAL A 122 1.01 4.25 -18.91
C VAL A 122 1.84 4.66 -20.14
N ARG A 123 3.10 5.05 -19.94
CA ARG A 123 3.98 5.46 -21.04
C ARG A 123 4.22 4.35 -22.08
N SER A 124 4.30 3.10 -21.63
CA SER A 124 4.49 1.95 -22.51
C SER A 124 3.24 1.68 -23.34
N ALA A 125 2.08 1.63 -22.71
CA ALA A 125 0.81 1.37 -23.39
C ALA A 125 0.46 2.46 -24.40
N LEU A 126 0.73 3.72 -24.06
CA LEU A 126 0.51 4.86 -24.96
C LEU A 126 1.65 5.06 -25.98
N GLY A 127 2.71 4.26 -25.92
CA GLY A 127 3.85 4.34 -26.83
C GLY A 127 4.76 5.57 -26.64
N THR A 128 4.53 6.38 -25.60
CA THR A 128 5.27 7.62 -25.34
C THR A 128 6.56 7.43 -24.56
N GLY A 129 6.82 6.21 -24.05
CA GLY A 129 8.04 5.89 -23.33
C GLY A 129 9.32 5.94 -24.18
N VAL A 130 10.38 6.50 -23.61
CA VAL A 130 11.75 6.37 -24.12
C VAL A 130 12.49 5.34 -23.26
N ASP A 131 13.20 4.42 -23.90
CA ASP A 131 14.03 3.44 -23.20
C ASP A 131 15.27 4.12 -22.60
N LYS A 132 15.52 3.82 -21.33
CA LYS A 132 16.72 4.22 -20.60
C LYS A 132 17.21 3.03 -19.81
N ALA A 133 18.34 2.48 -20.25
CA ALA A 133 18.98 1.31 -19.65
C ALA A 133 18.08 0.06 -19.61
N GLY A 134 17.29 -0.17 -20.67
CA GLY A 134 16.48 -1.39 -20.83
C GLY A 134 15.10 -1.34 -20.17
N ALA A 135 14.66 -0.16 -19.70
CA ALA A 135 13.31 0.08 -19.22
C ALA A 135 12.86 1.50 -19.59
N VAL A 136 11.54 1.73 -19.65
CA VAL A 136 11.00 3.08 -19.87
C VAL A 136 11.44 4.02 -18.75
N ASP A 137 11.92 5.22 -19.10
CA ASP A 137 12.29 6.25 -18.12
C ASP A 137 11.02 6.70 -17.37
N PRO A 138 10.96 6.57 -16.02
CA PRO A 138 9.80 7.00 -15.22
C PRO A 138 9.91 8.45 -14.75
N SER A 139 10.98 9.18 -15.10
CA SER A 139 11.25 10.52 -14.56
C SER A 139 10.14 11.52 -14.95
N PRO A 140 9.77 12.45 -14.06
CA PRO A 140 8.86 13.53 -14.41
C PRO A 140 9.47 14.44 -15.49
N ILE A 141 8.65 14.94 -16.42
CA ILE A 141 9.14 15.71 -17.58
C ILE A 141 9.01 17.23 -17.41
N GLY A 142 8.30 17.71 -16.39
CA GLY A 142 7.88 19.11 -16.32
C GLY A 142 6.80 19.37 -17.38
N THR A 143 7.05 20.29 -18.31
CA THR A 143 6.14 20.62 -19.42
C THR A 143 6.76 20.28 -20.77
N ASN A 144 5.92 19.86 -21.73
CA ASN A 144 6.32 19.32 -23.03
C ASN A 144 5.27 19.64 -24.11
N ALA A 145 4.92 20.93 -24.25
CA ALA A 145 3.89 21.36 -25.21
C ALA A 145 4.27 21.08 -26.67
N ASP A 146 5.57 21.14 -26.99
CA ASP A 146 6.10 21.02 -28.36
C ASP A 146 6.62 19.62 -28.71
N GLY A 147 6.56 18.66 -27.77
CA GLY A 147 7.06 17.30 -27.96
C GLY A 147 8.59 17.19 -27.95
N SER A 148 9.31 18.20 -27.45
CA SER A 148 10.78 18.22 -27.46
C SER A 148 11.47 17.52 -26.27
N SER A 149 10.71 16.96 -25.33
CA SER A 149 11.26 16.21 -24.19
C SER A 149 12.21 15.09 -24.63
N SER A 150 13.30 14.90 -23.88
CA SER A 150 14.22 13.76 -24.07
C SER A 150 13.85 12.54 -23.23
N ILE A 151 12.86 12.67 -22.34
CA ILE A 151 12.41 11.62 -21.40
C ILE A 151 11.22 10.83 -21.98
N VAL A 152 10.43 11.47 -22.83
CA VAL A 152 9.26 10.89 -23.51
C VAL A 152 9.32 11.25 -24.99
N LYS A 153 8.49 10.60 -25.80
CA LYS A 153 8.33 10.88 -27.23
C LYS A 153 6.86 10.92 -27.60
N ASP A 154 6.56 11.57 -28.71
CA ASP A 154 5.26 11.41 -29.35
C ASP A 154 5.09 10.00 -29.89
N ALA A 155 3.88 9.45 -29.74
CA ALA A 155 3.46 8.23 -30.39
C ALA A 155 2.41 8.53 -31.45
N THR A 156 2.14 7.56 -32.33
CA THR A 156 1.04 7.65 -33.30
C THR A 156 0.11 6.48 -33.12
N ILE A 157 -1.20 6.76 -33.19
CA ILE A 157 -2.26 5.75 -33.17
C ILE A 157 -3.19 5.99 -34.35
N GLU A 158 -3.62 4.92 -35.01
CA GLU A 158 -4.60 4.99 -36.10
C GLU A 158 -5.96 4.49 -35.60
N ILE A 159 -6.99 5.33 -35.73
CA ILE A 159 -8.36 5.04 -35.29
C ILE A 159 -9.29 5.42 -36.45
N ASP A 160 -10.04 4.43 -36.95
CA ASP A 160 -11.01 4.61 -38.05
C ASP A 160 -10.43 5.36 -39.28
N GLY A 161 -9.16 5.12 -39.61
CA GLY A 161 -8.46 5.75 -40.73
C GLY A 161 -7.98 7.18 -40.49
N LYS A 162 -8.13 7.74 -39.27
CA LYS A 162 -7.49 8.98 -38.82
C LYS A 162 -6.28 8.64 -37.96
N THR A 163 -5.14 9.24 -38.28
CA THR A 163 -3.94 9.18 -37.43
C THR A 163 -4.01 10.28 -36.38
N TYR A 164 -3.79 9.91 -35.13
CA TYR A 164 -3.63 10.82 -34.00
C TYR A 164 -2.21 10.72 -33.46
N THR A 165 -1.67 11.85 -33.02
CA THR A 165 -0.47 11.87 -32.17
C THR A 165 -0.88 11.69 -30.72
N VAL A 166 -0.18 10.89 -29.94
CA VAL A 166 -0.36 10.83 -28.48
C VAL A 166 0.83 11.50 -27.82
N ARG A 167 0.57 12.48 -26.93
CA ARG A 167 1.62 13.29 -26.31
C ARG A 167 1.43 13.42 -24.80
N GLU A 168 2.49 13.15 -24.05
CA GLU A 168 2.56 13.55 -22.64
C GLU A 168 2.91 15.05 -22.58
N LEU A 169 1.94 15.89 -22.25
CA LEU A 169 2.07 17.35 -22.18
C LEU A 169 2.80 17.80 -20.93
N ALA A 170 2.61 17.11 -19.81
CA ALA A 170 3.28 17.41 -18.57
C ALA A 170 3.24 16.25 -17.58
N SER A 171 4.28 16.17 -16.75
CA SER A 171 4.28 15.33 -15.56
C SER A 171 5.18 15.88 -14.47
N GLN A 172 4.74 15.70 -13.22
CA GLN A 172 5.49 16.10 -12.03
C GLN A 172 5.24 15.14 -10.87
N GLU A 173 6.24 15.02 -10.00
CA GLU A 173 6.07 14.42 -8.67
C GLU A 173 5.17 15.32 -7.81
N MET A 174 4.08 14.76 -7.28
CA MET A 174 3.19 15.47 -6.37
C MET A 174 3.72 15.41 -4.95
N LYS A 175 4.77 16.18 -4.71
CA LYS A 175 5.44 16.31 -3.41
C LYS A 175 5.28 17.72 -2.86
N ASN A 176 4.79 17.82 -1.63
CA ASN A 176 4.64 19.11 -0.98
C ASN A 176 5.97 19.64 -0.41
N SER A 177 5.98 20.89 0.06
CA SER A 177 7.18 21.54 0.59
C SER A 177 7.74 20.90 1.87
N ALA A 178 6.95 20.09 2.58
CA ALA A 178 7.38 19.31 3.74
C ALA A 178 7.97 17.94 3.34
N GLY A 179 7.94 17.59 2.05
CA GLY A 179 8.50 16.35 1.53
C GLY A 179 7.54 15.16 1.52
N ALA A 180 6.28 15.34 1.89
CA ALA A 180 5.27 14.29 1.73
C ALA A 180 4.93 14.13 0.24
N THR A 181 4.94 12.89 -0.22
CA THR A 181 4.66 12.47 -1.60
C THR A 181 3.21 11.99 -1.73
N TRP A 182 2.74 11.78 -2.96
CA TRP A 182 1.34 11.42 -3.24
C TRP A 182 0.33 12.50 -2.79
N ASP A 183 0.77 13.75 -2.74
CA ASP A 183 0.05 14.85 -2.12
C ASP A 183 -1.11 15.34 -3.02
N ALA A 184 -2.34 15.05 -2.60
CA ALA A 184 -3.55 15.39 -3.34
C ALA A 184 -3.71 16.90 -3.56
N ALA A 185 -3.35 17.74 -2.57
CA ALA A 185 -3.45 19.20 -2.70
C ALA A 185 -2.49 19.74 -3.78
N THR A 186 -1.27 19.19 -3.84
CA THR A 186 -0.28 19.51 -4.87
C THR A 186 -0.79 19.11 -6.25
N ALA A 187 -1.44 17.95 -6.39
CA ALA A 187 -2.07 17.54 -7.65
C ALA A 187 -3.21 18.49 -8.08
N GLY A 188 -4.07 18.91 -7.14
CA GLY A 188 -5.14 19.89 -7.39
C GLY A 188 -4.61 21.26 -7.85
N ASN A 189 -3.50 21.71 -7.27
CA ASN A 189 -2.82 22.94 -7.70
C ASN A 189 -2.14 22.79 -9.07
N ALA A 190 -1.58 21.60 -9.34
CA ALA A 190 -0.93 21.27 -10.60
C ALA A 190 -1.89 21.38 -11.78
N ILE A 191 -3.08 20.78 -11.66
CA ILE A 191 -4.07 20.83 -12.75
C ILE A 191 -4.50 22.26 -13.06
N GLY A 192 -4.64 23.13 -12.06
CA GLY A 192 -4.95 24.54 -12.29
C GLY A 192 -3.87 25.23 -13.12
N THR A 193 -2.60 24.98 -12.80
CA THR A 193 -1.44 25.54 -13.55
C THR A 193 -1.34 25.00 -14.97
N TRP A 194 -1.49 23.68 -15.14
CA TRP A 194 -1.46 23.04 -16.44
C TRP A 194 -2.64 23.44 -17.32
N SER A 195 -3.85 23.50 -16.76
CA SER A 195 -5.02 23.96 -17.50
C SER A 195 -4.90 25.42 -17.97
N ALA A 196 -4.25 26.29 -17.19
CA ALA A 196 -3.98 27.66 -17.58
C ALA A 196 -2.95 27.75 -18.72
N SER A 197 -2.06 26.77 -18.81
CA SER A 197 -0.98 26.73 -19.82
C SER A 197 -1.40 26.04 -21.11
N PHE A 198 -2.14 24.94 -21.00
CA PHE A 198 -2.45 24.05 -22.12
C PHE A 198 -3.93 24.12 -22.55
N GLY A 199 -4.84 24.46 -21.63
CA GLY A 199 -6.27 24.59 -21.90
C GLY A 199 -6.85 23.34 -22.54
N ASP A 200 -7.38 23.50 -23.75
CA ASP A 200 -8.05 22.44 -24.52
C ASP A 200 -7.09 21.47 -25.22
N GLN A 201 -5.77 21.60 -25.02
CA GLN A 201 -4.81 20.53 -25.38
C GLN A 201 -4.85 19.36 -24.39
N ILE A 202 -5.40 19.53 -23.19
CA ILE A 202 -5.50 18.45 -22.20
C ILE A 202 -6.75 17.62 -22.50
N ASP A 203 -6.56 16.43 -23.05
CA ASP A 203 -7.62 15.51 -23.45
C ASP A 203 -7.81 14.36 -22.46
N VAL A 204 -6.75 14.02 -21.70
CA VAL A 204 -6.77 12.96 -20.69
C VAL A 204 -5.96 13.34 -19.46
N VAL A 205 -6.48 13.04 -18.27
CA VAL A 205 -5.70 13.09 -17.03
C VAL A 205 -5.37 11.66 -16.58
N VAL A 206 -4.10 11.38 -16.33
CA VAL A 206 -3.67 10.12 -15.73
C VAL A 206 -2.98 10.41 -14.40
N SER A 207 -3.24 9.57 -13.40
CA SER A 207 -2.66 9.71 -12.08
C SER A 207 -2.12 8.38 -11.59
N ASN A 208 -0.95 8.38 -10.96
CA ASN A 208 -0.45 7.17 -10.32
C ASN A 208 -1.33 6.72 -9.15
N ASN A 209 -2.21 7.55 -8.57
CA ASN A 209 -3.24 7.08 -7.64
C ASN A 209 -4.55 7.89 -7.68
N ASP A 210 -5.59 7.36 -7.04
CA ASP A 210 -6.91 7.95 -6.96
C ASP A 210 -6.91 9.24 -6.14
N GLY A 211 -6.16 9.34 -5.04
CA GLY A 211 -6.15 10.54 -4.20
C GLY A 211 -5.73 11.80 -4.97
N MET A 212 -4.63 11.71 -5.74
CA MET A 212 -4.19 12.78 -6.63
C MET A 212 -5.16 12.98 -7.82
N GLY A 213 -5.63 11.87 -8.42
CA GLY A 213 -6.53 11.91 -9.57
C GLY A 213 -7.88 12.56 -9.25
N MET A 214 -8.48 12.22 -8.12
CA MET A 214 -9.73 12.81 -7.62
C MET A 214 -9.58 14.28 -7.29
N SER A 215 -8.44 14.69 -6.74
CA SER A 215 -8.15 16.11 -6.53
C SER A 215 -8.13 16.88 -7.86
N MET A 216 -7.47 16.33 -8.89
CA MET A 216 -7.44 16.95 -10.22
C MET A 216 -8.81 16.93 -10.91
N PHE A 217 -9.56 15.84 -10.73
CA PHE A 217 -10.89 15.66 -11.29
C PHE A 217 -11.87 16.70 -10.73
N ASN A 218 -11.92 16.82 -9.40
CA ASN A 218 -12.81 17.78 -8.72
C ASN A 218 -12.39 19.24 -8.95
N ALA A 219 -11.09 19.51 -9.08
CA ALA A 219 -10.60 20.88 -9.27
C ALA A 219 -10.84 21.42 -10.69
N TRP A 220 -10.88 20.56 -11.71
CA TRP A 220 -10.97 21.02 -13.09
C TRP A 220 -11.54 19.99 -14.07
N ALA A 221 -11.10 18.73 -14.03
CA ALA A 221 -11.37 17.79 -15.13
C ALA A 221 -12.86 17.47 -15.29
N LYS A 222 -13.59 17.32 -14.18
CA LYS A 222 -15.04 17.04 -14.17
C LYS A 222 -15.84 18.10 -14.92
N ASP A 223 -15.65 19.37 -14.57
CA ASP A 223 -16.38 20.49 -15.16
C ASP A 223 -16.02 20.70 -16.64
N ASN A 224 -14.80 20.30 -17.03
CA ASN A 224 -14.31 20.38 -18.41
C ASN A 224 -14.52 19.09 -19.21
N LYS A 225 -15.16 18.06 -18.61
CA LYS A 225 -15.43 16.74 -19.20
C LYS A 225 -14.17 16.04 -19.71
N VAL A 226 -13.05 16.24 -19.02
CA VAL A 226 -11.80 15.54 -19.30
C VAL A 226 -11.76 14.26 -18.47
N PRO A 227 -11.65 13.07 -19.09
CA PRO A 227 -11.58 11.81 -18.36
C PRO A 227 -10.32 11.75 -17.49
N THR A 228 -10.48 11.29 -16.27
CA THR A 228 -9.38 11.06 -15.32
C THR A 228 -9.25 9.60 -14.99
N PHE A 229 -8.03 9.05 -15.08
CA PHE A 229 -7.71 7.67 -14.73
C PHE A 229 -6.81 7.61 -13.50
N GLY A 230 -7.27 6.89 -12.50
CA GLY A 230 -6.59 6.72 -11.22
C GLY A 230 -6.06 5.30 -11.02
N TYR A 231 -5.77 5.00 -9.76
CA TYR A 231 -5.29 3.72 -9.26
C TYR A 231 -5.61 3.67 -7.77
N ASP A 232 -6.16 2.56 -7.27
CA ASP A 232 -6.40 2.15 -5.87
C ASP A 232 -7.83 1.65 -5.66
N ALA A 233 -8.78 2.07 -6.50
CA ALA A 233 -10.21 1.84 -6.35
C ALA A 233 -10.77 2.38 -5.03
N ASN A 234 -10.36 3.60 -4.66
CA ASN A 234 -10.95 4.31 -3.52
C ASN A 234 -12.45 4.57 -3.78
N SER A 235 -13.26 4.50 -2.72
CA SER A 235 -14.72 4.60 -2.83
C SER A 235 -15.20 5.89 -3.54
N ASP A 236 -14.49 7.00 -3.35
CA ASP A 236 -14.78 8.28 -4.01
C ASP A 236 -14.46 8.26 -5.52
N ALA A 237 -13.33 7.66 -5.92
CA ALA A 237 -12.98 7.45 -7.32
C ALA A 237 -13.93 6.48 -8.02
N VAL A 238 -14.30 5.38 -7.36
CA VAL A 238 -15.28 4.41 -7.87
C VAL A 238 -16.64 5.07 -8.07
N ALA A 239 -17.11 5.86 -7.10
CA ALA A 239 -18.36 6.60 -7.23
C ALA A 239 -18.30 7.64 -8.37
N ALA A 240 -17.17 8.32 -8.54
CA ALA A 240 -16.97 9.33 -9.57
C ALA A 240 -16.95 8.76 -11.00
N ILE A 241 -16.83 7.44 -11.19
CA ILE A 241 -16.95 6.81 -12.52
C ILE A 241 -18.31 7.12 -13.15
N ALA A 242 -19.39 7.16 -12.37
CA ALA A 242 -20.71 7.54 -12.84
C ALA A 242 -20.81 9.03 -13.26
N GLU A 243 -19.82 9.84 -12.87
CA GLU A 243 -19.76 11.29 -13.10
C GLU A 243 -18.72 11.69 -14.16
N GLY A 244 -18.05 10.72 -14.80
CA GLY A 244 -17.06 10.96 -15.85
C GLY A 244 -15.61 10.67 -15.46
N TYR A 245 -15.35 10.12 -14.27
CA TYR A 245 -14.04 9.53 -13.98
C TYR A 245 -13.82 8.32 -14.88
N GLY A 246 -12.71 8.28 -15.61
CA GLY A 246 -12.48 7.31 -16.70
C GLY A 246 -12.32 5.87 -16.21
N GLY A 247 -11.76 5.69 -15.00
CA GLY A 247 -11.58 4.39 -14.36
C GLY A 247 -10.43 4.39 -13.36
N THR A 248 -10.28 3.28 -12.65
CA THR A 248 -9.22 3.07 -11.65
C THR A 248 -8.83 1.59 -11.57
N ILE A 249 -7.73 1.28 -10.90
CA ILE A 249 -7.27 -0.10 -10.70
C ILE A 249 -7.50 -0.48 -9.25
N SER A 250 -8.29 -1.53 -9.00
CA SER A 250 -8.31 -2.18 -7.69
C SER A 250 -7.04 -3.00 -7.55
N GLN A 251 -6.24 -2.68 -6.54
CA GLN A 251 -5.09 -3.49 -6.13
C GLN A 251 -5.48 -4.64 -5.18
N HIS A 252 -6.77 -4.97 -5.07
CA HIS A 252 -7.26 -6.01 -4.16
C HIS A 252 -6.80 -5.78 -2.72
N ALA A 253 -7.07 -4.57 -2.20
CA ALA A 253 -6.69 -4.19 -0.84
C ALA A 253 -7.28 -5.14 0.22
N ASP A 254 -8.44 -5.73 -0.06
CA ASP A 254 -9.10 -6.75 0.76
C ASP A 254 -8.29 -8.05 0.85
N VAL A 255 -7.69 -8.51 -0.24
CA VAL A 255 -6.77 -9.66 -0.26
C VAL A 255 -5.46 -9.30 0.43
N GLN A 256 -4.91 -8.10 0.21
CA GLN A 256 -3.68 -7.67 0.84
C GLN A 256 -3.82 -7.54 2.38
N ALA A 257 -4.90 -6.94 2.86
CA ALA A 257 -5.18 -6.81 4.29
C ALA A 257 -5.35 -8.19 4.95
N TYR A 258 -6.07 -9.10 4.28
CA TYR A 258 -6.18 -10.49 4.71
C TYR A 258 -4.80 -11.14 4.82
N LEU A 259 -3.99 -11.11 3.76
CA LEU A 259 -2.66 -11.73 3.73
C LEU A 259 -1.72 -11.15 4.80
N THR A 260 -1.77 -9.83 5.01
CA THR A 260 -0.96 -9.12 6.02
C THR A 260 -1.17 -9.69 7.42
N LEU A 261 -2.43 -9.87 7.82
CA LEU A 261 -2.76 -10.45 9.12
C LEU A 261 -2.62 -11.97 9.12
N ARG A 262 -2.97 -12.64 8.00
CA ARG A 262 -3.04 -14.10 7.93
C ARG A 262 -1.67 -14.76 8.03
N VAL A 263 -0.66 -14.20 7.37
CA VAL A 263 0.71 -14.72 7.45
C VAL A 263 1.25 -14.63 8.88
N LEU A 264 0.97 -13.52 9.58
CA LEU A 264 1.28 -13.39 11.00
C LEU A 264 0.53 -14.43 11.84
N ARG A 265 -0.78 -14.57 11.62
CA ARG A 265 -1.64 -15.51 12.36
C ARG A 265 -1.15 -16.95 12.22
N ASN A 266 -0.80 -17.39 11.02
CA ASN A 266 -0.30 -18.74 10.76
C ASN A 266 1.05 -18.97 11.47
N ALA A 267 1.94 -17.99 11.44
CA ALA A 267 3.22 -18.07 12.13
C ALA A 267 3.07 -18.11 13.67
N LEU A 268 2.05 -17.42 14.21
CA LEU A 268 1.71 -17.42 15.64
C LEU A 268 1.08 -18.74 16.09
N ASP A 269 0.30 -19.39 15.24
CA ASP A 269 -0.31 -20.71 15.50
C ASP A 269 0.67 -21.86 15.26
N GLY A 270 1.82 -21.60 14.63
CA GLY A 270 2.83 -22.60 14.30
C GLY A 270 2.37 -23.58 13.22
N VAL A 271 1.47 -23.14 12.33
CA VAL A 271 0.95 -23.92 11.20
C VAL A 271 1.68 -23.56 9.91
N ASP A 272 1.39 -24.30 8.83
CA ASP A 272 1.90 -23.97 7.50
C ASP A 272 1.44 -22.55 7.10
N VAL A 273 2.38 -21.74 6.59
CA VAL A 273 2.13 -20.34 6.22
C VAL A 273 1.01 -20.19 5.19
N ASN A 274 0.76 -21.21 4.36
CA ASN A 274 -0.29 -21.19 3.34
C ASN A 274 -1.66 -21.67 3.84
N THR A 275 -1.80 -22.02 5.12
CA THR A 275 -3.09 -22.40 5.73
C THR A 275 -4.05 -21.21 5.72
N GLY A 276 -5.23 -21.35 5.13
CA GLY A 276 -6.15 -20.26 4.85
C GLY A 276 -5.76 -19.36 3.67
N ILE A 277 -4.61 -19.62 3.02
CA ILE A 277 -4.15 -18.90 1.83
C ILE A 277 -4.28 -19.87 0.64
N GLY A 278 -3.20 -20.54 0.21
CA GLY A 278 -3.28 -21.53 -0.87
C GLY A 278 -3.90 -22.88 -0.46
N ILE A 279 -3.95 -23.15 0.84
CA ILE A 279 -4.52 -24.37 1.44
C ILE A 279 -5.73 -23.96 2.26
N ALA A 280 -6.89 -24.61 2.10
CA ALA A 280 -8.06 -24.29 2.92
C ALA A 280 -7.78 -24.56 4.41
N ASP A 281 -8.19 -23.63 5.27
CA ASP A 281 -8.26 -23.91 6.71
C ASP A 281 -9.58 -24.60 7.09
N GLU A 282 -9.72 -24.96 8.37
CA GLU A 282 -10.93 -25.64 8.85
C GLU A 282 -12.19 -24.74 8.83
N ALA A 283 -12.02 -23.42 8.84
CA ALA A 283 -13.12 -22.46 8.72
C ALA A 283 -13.53 -22.28 7.24
N GLY A 284 -12.79 -22.87 6.30
CA GLY A 284 -13.05 -22.80 4.86
C GLY A 284 -12.40 -21.59 4.18
N ASN A 285 -11.58 -20.80 4.87
CA ASN A 285 -10.87 -19.69 4.24
C ASN A 285 -9.86 -20.24 3.22
N LYS A 286 -9.87 -19.68 2.00
CA LYS A 286 -8.88 -20.01 0.96
C LYS A 286 -8.83 -18.92 -0.10
N LEU A 287 -7.63 -18.59 -0.56
CA LEU A 287 -7.34 -17.83 -1.76
C LEU A 287 -6.85 -18.75 -2.88
N ASP A 288 -7.00 -18.32 -4.12
CA ASP A 288 -6.53 -19.05 -5.30
C ASP A 288 -5.32 -18.34 -5.92
N GLU A 289 -4.17 -19.01 -5.95
CA GLU A 289 -2.98 -18.50 -6.62
C GLU A 289 -3.18 -18.40 -8.13
N GLY A 290 -2.71 -17.31 -8.74
CA GLY A 290 -2.97 -16.96 -10.14
C GLY A 290 -4.32 -16.29 -10.38
N VAL A 291 -5.17 -16.18 -9.36
CA VAL A 291 -6.48 -15.48 -9.43
C VAL A 291 -6.53 -14.33 -8.43
N ASP A 292 -6.32 -14.63 -7.15
CA ASP A 292 -6.40 -13.64 -6.08
C ASP A 292 -5.00 -13.08 -5.74
N TYR A 293 -3.96 -13.91 -5.87
CA TYR A 293 -2.57 -13.52 -5.55
C TYR A 293 -1.55 -14.34 -6.36
N ARG A 294 -0.28 -13.94 -6.34
CA ARG A 294 0.89 -14.77 -6.66
C ARG A 294 1.89 -14.75 -5.50
N TYR A 295 2.64 -15.84 -5.32
CA TYR A 295 3.72 -15.89 -4.34
C TYR A 295 5.10 -15.90 -5.01
N SER A 296 6.04 -15.15 -4.43
CA SER A 296 7.45 -15.17 -4.81
C SER A 296 8.27 -15.74 -3.66
N GLU A 297 8.74 -16.97 -3.82
CA GLU A 297 9.58 -17.64 -2.82
C GLU A 297 10.92 -16.92 -2.62
N ALA A 298 11.54 -16.46 -3.71
CA ALA A 298 12.84 -15.79 -3.67
C ALA A 298 12.80 -14.49 -2.84
N GLU A 299 11.69 -13.76 -2.94
CA GLU A 299 11.46 -12.47 -2.29
C GLU A 299 10.73 -12.62 -0.94
N ARG A 300 10.19 -13.82 -0.64
CA ARG A 300 9.29 -14.09 0.49
C ARG A 300 8.08 -13.15 0.50
N SER A 301 7.47 -12.99 -0.67
CA SER A 301 6.48 -11.95 -0.94
C SER A 301 5.18 -12.52 -1.50
N TYR A 302 4.05 -12.11 -0.93
CA TYR A 302 2.74 -12.32 -1.50
C TYR A 302 2.27 -11.05 -2.21
N TYR A 303 1.79 -11.20 -3.44
CA TYR A 303 1.31 -10.09 -4.27
C TYR A 303 -0.14 -10.36 -4.70
N ALA A 304 -1.08 -9.56 -4.21
CA ALA A 304 -2.45 -9.57 -4.73
C ALA A 304 -2.47 -9.19 -6.23
N LEU A 305 -3.36 -9.81 -7.00
CA LEU A 305 -3.52 -9.49 -8.43
C LEU A 305 -4.53 -8.36 -8.61
N ASN A 306 -4.30 -7.48 -9.59
CA ASN A 306 -5.08 -6.27 -9.78
C ASN A 306 -6.27 -6.49 -10.72
N ILE A 307 -7.32 -5.70 -10.54
CA ILE A 307 -8.50 -5.64 -11.41
C ILE A 307 -8.73 -4.21 -11.93
N ALA A 308 -8.98 -4.10 -13.23
CA ALA A 308 -9.46 -2.85 -13.82
C ALA A 308 -10.90 -2.56 -13.40
N VAL A 309 -11.14 -1.38 -12.83
CA VAL A 309 -12.45 -0.88 -12.42
C VAL A 309 -12.86 0.23 -13.39
N THR A 310 -13.94 -0.02 -14.12
CA THR A 310 -14.43 0.83 -15.21
C THR A 310 -15.94 0.99 -15.09
N SER A 311 -16.56 1.75 -16.00
CA SER A 311 -18.02 1.87 -16.08
C SER A 311 -18.76 0.53 -16.21
N ALA A 312 -18.08 -0.55 -16.64
CA ALA A 312 -18.66 -1.87 -16.80
C ALA A 312 -18.83 -2.66 -15.48
N ASN A 313 -18.04 -2.37 -14.44
CA ASN A 313 -17.99 -3.17 -13.21
C ASN A 313 -17.85 -2.37 -11.91
N TYR A 314 -17.84 -1.03 -11.95
CA TYR A 314 -17.61 -0.22 -10.76
C TYR A 314 -18.62 -0.47 -9.62
N GLN A 315 -19.83 -0.95 -9.92
CA GLN A 315 -20.83 -1.28 -8.91
C GLN A 315 -20.39 -2.40 -7.96
N ASP A 316 -19.44 -3.25 -8.38
CA ASP A 316 -18.89 -4.32 -7.54
C ASP A 316 -17.85 -3.80 -6.52
N PHE A 317 -17.41 -2.55 -6.68
CA PHE A 317 -16.32 -1.93 -5.91
C PHE A 317 -16.77 -0.72 -5.08
N THR A 318 -18.07 -0.49 -4.91
CA THR A 318 -18.60 0.73 -4.24
C THR A 318 -18.34 0.78 -2.74
N ASP A 319 -17.96 -0.33 -2.13
CA ASP A 319 -17.56 -0.41 -0.73
C ASP A 319 -16.12 -0.94 -0.66
N SER A 320 -15.17 -0.02 -0.57
CA SER A 320 -13.74 -0.36 -0.48
C SER A 320 -13.34 -0.98 0.86
N THR A 321 -14.24 -1.04 1.85
CA THR A 321 -13.98 -1.60 3.18
C THR A 321 -14.51 -3.02 3.36
N LYS A 322 -15.18 -3.55 2.33
CA LYS A 322 -15.77 -4.88 2.35
C LYS A 322 -14.70 -5.96 2.29
N VAL A 323 -14.71 -6.87 3.27
CA VAL A 323 -13.84 -8.04 3.29
C VAL A 323 -14.16 -8.99 2.13
N TYR A 324 -13.14 -9.70 1.66
CA TYR A 324 -13.26 -10.64 0.56
C TYR A 324 -13.97 -11.91 1.02
N SER A 325 -15.12 -12.20 0.41
CA SER A 325 -16.03 -13.26 0.89
C SER A 325 -15.40 -14.66 0.97
N LYS A 326 -14.37 -14.97 0.16
CA LYS A 326 -13.67 -16.27 0.20
C LYS A 326 -12.89 -16.51 1.50
N VAL A 327 -12.57 -15.43 2.23
CA VAL A 327 -11.67 -15.45 3.39
C VAL A 327 -12.23 -14.67 4.59
N ALA A 328 -13.56 -14.55 4.64
CA ALA A 328 -14.27 -13.82 5.67
C ALA A 328 -14.82 -14.74 6.79
N HIS A 329 -14.24 -15.93 7.00
CA HIS A 329 -14.68 -16.87 8.02
C HIS A 329 -13.82 -16.79 9.29
N LYS A 330 -14.48 -16.63 10.44
CA LYS A 330 -13.81 -16.49 11.74
C LYS A 330 -13.09 -17.76 12.17
N LEU A 331 -11.86 -17.60 12.66
CA LEU A 331 -11.06 -18.69 13.22
C LEU A 331 -11.57 -19.12 14.59
N ASP A 332 -11.50 -20.43 14.85
CA ASP A 332 -11.82 -21.01 16.15
C ASP A 332 -10.83 -20.52 17.22
N SER A 333 -11.33 -19.76 18.20
CA SER A 333 -10.53 -19.22 19.31
C SER A 333 -9.85 -20.28 20.18
N ALA A 334 -10.32 -21.53 20.17
CA ALA A 334 -9.67 -22.62 20.89
C ALA A 334 -8.39 -23.11 20.18
N LYS A 335 -8.31 -22.93 18.85
CA LYS A 335 -7.16 -23.33 18.02
C LYS A 335 -6.25 -22.14 17.71
N SER A 336 -6.84 -20.98 17.48
CA SER A 336 -6.16 -19.70 17.23
C SER A 336 -6.51 -18.72 18.34
N PRO A 337 -5.90 -18.86 19.54
CA PRO A 337 -6.17 -17.96 20.66
C PRO A 337 -5.72 -16.53 20.35
N GLU A 338 -6.29 -15.58 21.10
CA GLU A 338 -6.01 -14.15 20.93
C GLU A 338 -4.50 -13.85 21.00
N LYS A 339 -4.03 -13.02 20.06
CA LYS A 339 -2.65 -12.54 20.00
C LYS A 339 -2.58 -11.05 19.76
N LYS A 340 -1.57 -10.38 20.32
CA LYS A 340 -1.39 -8.94 20.20
C LYS A 340 -0.44 -8.62 19.03
N VAL A 341 -0.85 -7.74 18.13
CA VAL A 341 -0.05 -7.31 16.97
C VAL A 341 0.17 -5.81 17.04
N TRP A 342 1.39 -5.37 16.77
CA TRP A 342 1.66 -3.95 16.53
C TRP A 342 1.67 -3.70 15.03
N LEU A 343 0.87 -2.74 14.57
CA LEU A 343 0.74 -2.43 13.15
C LEU A 343 0.79 -0.92 12.94
N ASN A 344 1.57 -0.46 11.96
CA ASN A 344 1.58 0.94 11.57
C ASN A 344 1.22 1.16 10.11
N ILE A 345 0.70 2.36 9.79
CA ILE A 345 0.65 2.91 8.43
C ILE A 345 1.61 4.10 8.35
N TYR A 346 2.29 4.28 7.23
CA TYR A 346 3.37 5.27 7.11
C TYR A 346 2.85 6.72 7.19
N ASN A 347 1.62 6.95 6.73
CA ASN A 347 0.98 8.25 6.67
C ASN A 347 -0.52 8.13 6.98
N ALA A 348 -0.96 8.70 8.10
CA ALA A 348 -2.37 8.73 8.48
C ALA A 348 -3.23 9.61 7.55
N SER A 349 -2.62 10.48 6.74
CA SER A 349 -3.30 11.34 5.77
C SER A 349 -3.35 10.73 4.37
N ASP A 350 -2.76 9.55 4.15
CA ASP A 350 -2.91 8.83 2.89
C ASP A 350 -4.34 8.29 2.78
N ASN A 351 -5.08 8.70 1.75
CA ASN A 351 -6.49 8.34 1.60
C ASN A 351 -6.71 6.83 1.38
N PHE A 352 -5.81 6.16 0.66
CA PHE A 352 -5.93 4.73 0.44
C PHE A 352 -5.71 3.96 1.76
N LEU A 353 -4.68 4.30 2.52
CA LEU A 353 -4.40 3.62 3.78
C LEU A 353 -5.46 3.92 4.85
N SER A 354 -5.85 5.19 4.99
CA SER A 354 -6.77 5.62 6.06
C SER A 354 -8.23 5.25 5.79
N SER A 355 -8.69 5.30 4.53
CA SER A 355 -10.09 5.08 4.18
C SER A 355 -10.40 3.68 3.64
N THR A 356 -9.39 2.92 3.22
CA THR A 356 -9.56 1.58 2.61
C THR A 356 -8.78 0.51 3.37
N TYR A 357 -7.45 0.60 3.41
CA TYR A 357 -6.62 -0.50 3.91
C TYR A 357 -6.75 -0.73 5.42
N GLN A 358 -6.67 0.32 6.24
CA GLN A 358 -6.79 0.18 7.69
C GLN A 358 -8.19 -0.31 8.12
N PRO A 359 -9.30 0.21 7.57
CA PRO A 359 -10.64 -0.36 7.82
C PRO A 359 -10.73 -1.85 7.44
N LEU A 360 -10.12 -2.29 6.35
CA LEU A 360 -10.07 -3.71 5.99
C LEU A 360 -9.30 -4.54 7.03
N LEU A 361 -8.15 -4.07 7.49
CA LEU A 361 -7.40 -4.72 8.57
C LEU A 361 -8.27 -4.85 9.84
N GLN A 362 -8.98 -3.79 10.21
CA GLN A 362 -9.91 -3.79 11.35
C GLN A 362 -11.10 -4.73 11.17
N ASN A 363 -11.55 -4.95 9.93
CA ASN A 363 -12.61 -5.92 9.66
C ASN A 363 -12.11 -7.37 9.69
N TYR A 364 -10.81 -7.61 9.49
CA TYR A 364 -10.19 -8.94 9.50
C TYR A 364 -9.59 -9.35 10.85
N ASP A 365 -9.12 -8.41 11.67
CA ASP A 365 -8.43 -8.74 12.92
C ASP A 365 -9.32 -9.54 13.90
N ASP A 366 -10.59 -9.17 14.03
CA ASP A 366 -11.61 -9.87 14.79
C ASP A 366 -11.89 -11.29 14.23
N LEU A 367 -11.82 -11.47 12.91
CA LEU A 367 -11.98 -12.78 12.27
C LEU A 367 -10.78 -13.69 12.56
N MET A 368 -9.61 -13.14 12.83
CA MET A 368 -8.37 -13.88 13.09
C MET A 368 -8.00 -13.95 14.58
N ASN A 369 -8.87 -13.47 15.47
CA ASN A 369 -8.61 -13.36 16.91
C ASN A 369 -7.28 -12.60 17.16
N LEU A 370 -7.10 -11.46 16.50
CA LEU A 370 -5.95 -10.58 16.67
C LEU A 370 -6.38 -9.30 17.34
N LYS A 371 -5.65 -8.89 18.37
CA LYS A 371 -5.76 -7.57 18.97
C LYS A 371 -4.67 -6.68 18.39
N VAL A 372 -5.05 -5.80 17.46
CA VAL A 372 -4.11 -4.97 16.71
C VAL A 372 -4.08 -3.55 17.30
N ASP A 373 -2.89 -3.08 17.65
CA ASP A 373 -2.66 -1.66 17.97
C ASP A 373 -2.26 -0.93 16.68
N TYR A 374 -3.13 -0.05 16.18
CA TYR A 374 -2.94 0.71 14.93
C TYR A 374 -2.24 2.05 15.15
N ILE A 375 -1.11 2.25 14.47
CA ILE A 375 -0.24 3.42 14.62
C ILE A 375 -0.15 4.19 13.29
N GLY A 376 -0.70 5.41 13.23
CA GLY A 376 -0.57 6.27 12.05
C GLY A 376 0.67 7.17 12.11
N GLY A 377 1.51 7.14 11.07
CA GLY A 377 2.65 8.05 10.87
C GLY A 377 2.28 9.37 10.20
N ASP A 378 3.27 10.24 9.99
CA ASP A 378 3.13 11.56 9.35
C ASP A 378 3.49 11.59 7.85
N GLY A 379 3.93 10.47 7.30
CA GLY A 379 4.39 10.35 5.92
C GLY A 379 5.74 11.00 5.62
N GLN A 380 6.47 11.49 6.64
CA GLN A 380 7.69 12.28 6.47
C GLN A 380 8.88 11.67 7.20
N THR A 381 8.70 11.27 8.46
CA THR A 381 9.82 10.86 9.33
C THR A 381 9.59 9.49 9.94
N GLU A 382 10.58 8.60 9.80
CA GLU A 382 10.52 7.25 10.39
C GLU A 382 10.37 7.30 11.92
N SER A 383 11.04 8.27 12.56
CA SER A 383 11.02 8.46 14.01
C SER A 383 9.65 8.86 14.56
N ASN A 384 8.74 9.40 13.74
CA ASN A 384 7.35 9.61 14.14
C ASN A 384 6.68 8.28 14.54
N ILE A 385 7.04 7.20 13.83
CA ILE A 385 6.48 5.87 13.99
C ILE A 385 7.31 5.07 14.98
N THR A 386 8.63 4.97 14.77
CA THR A 386 9.50 4.07 15.55
C THR A 386 9.57 4.46 17.03
N ASN A 387 9.50 5.75 17.37
CA ASN A 387 9.46 6.21 18.76
C ASN A 387 8.18 5.77 19.51
N ARG A 388 7.14 5.33 18.79
CA ARG A 388 5.86 4.87 19.37
C ARG A 388 5.86 3.36 19.63
N LEU A 389 6.87 2.63 19.17
CA LEU A 389 7.11 1.23 19.53
C LEU A 389 8.02 1.16 20.77
N GLY A 390 7.50 1.60 21.92
CA GLY A 390 8.30 1.77 23.14
C GLY A 390 8.64 0.47 23.88
N ASN A 391 7.79 -0.56 23.78
CA ASN A 391 8.00 -1.86 24.42
C ASN A 391 7.65 -3.01 23.46
N PRO A 392 8.53 -3.37 22.51
CA PRO A 392 8.23 -4.44 21.54
C PRO A 392 7.92 -5.80 22.20
N GLY A 393 8.38 -6.00 23.45
CA GLY A 393 8.15 -7.21 24.22
C GLY A 393 6.67 -7.55 24.46
N GLU A 394 5.76 -6.56 24.49
CA GLU A 394 4.34 -6.76 24.77
C GLU A 394 3.52 -7.32 23.59
N TYR A 395 4.10 -7.32 22.38
CA TYR A 395 3.44 -7.78 21.16
C TYR A 395 3.91 -9.18 20.78
N ASP A 396 3.03 -9.98 20.19
CA ASP A 396 3.37 -11.30 19.67
C ASP A 396 3.94 -11.23 18.24
N ALA A 397 3.58 -10.20 17.46
CA ALA A 397 4.00 -10.01 16.07
C ALA A 397 3.93 -8.54 15.61
N PHE A 398 4.52 -8.24 14.45
CA PHE A 398 4.64 -6.89 13.89
C PHE A 398 4.22 -6.84 12.41
N ALA A 399 3.46 -5.82 12.03
CA ALA A 399 3.19 -5.47 10.64
C ALA A 399 3.66 -4.02 10.38
N ILE A 400 4.59 -3.85 9.44
CA ILE A 400 5.33 -2.59 9.27
C ILE A 400 5.14 -2.01 7.87
N ASN A 401 4.70 -0.76 7.82
CA ASN A 401 4.59 0.03 6.60
C ASN A 401 5.47 1.28 6.72
N MET A 402 6.62 1.25 6.05
CA MET A 402 7.70 2.23 6.26
C MET A 402 7.42 3.55 5.53
N VAL A 403 7.88 4.67 6.06
CA VAL A 403 7.89 5.96 5.34
C VAL A 403 8.83 5.88 4.14
N LYS A 404 10.08 5.43 4.34
CA LYS A 404 11.05 5.23 3.26
C LYS A 404 11.37 3.76 3.07
N THR A 405 11.37 3.30 1.83
CA THR A 405 11.55 1.87 1.48
C THR A 405 12.94 1.35 1.84
N ASP A 406 13.94 2.24 1.94
CA ASP A 406 15.34 1.93 2.23
C ASP A 406 15.69 2.08 3.72
N ASN A 407 14.68 2.16 4.59
CA ASN A 407 14.86 2.43 6.02
C ASN A 407 14.37 1.30 6.94
N ALA A 408 14.34 0.06 6.43
CA ALA A 408 13.96 -1.12 7.19
C ALA A 408 14.81 -1.29 8.47
N THR A 409 16.09 -0.91 8.42
CA THR A 409 17.03 -0.96 9.54
C THR A 409 16.54 -0.21 10.78
N SER A 410 15.76 0.88 10.63
CA SER A 410 15.20 1.62 11.76
C SER A 410 14.23 0.78 12.59
N TYR A 411 13.56 -0.19 11.97
CA TYR A 411 12.62 -1.10 12.64
C TYR A 411 13.32 -2.37 13.10
N THR A 412 14.14 -3.00 12.26
CA THR A 412 14.82 -4.26 12.61
C THR A 412 15.81 -4.07 13.78
N SER A 413 16.47 -2.92 13.88
CA SER A 413 17.34 -2.59 15.02
C SER A 413 16.58 -2.44 16.34
N LEU A 414 15.29 -2.05 16.30
CA LEU A 414 14.44 -2.00 17.50
C LEU A 414 14.02 -3.41 17.93
N LEU A 415 13.80 -4.30 16.98
CA LEU A 415 13.43 -5.70 17.24
C LEU A 415 14.63 -6.57 17.65
N GLN A 416 15.85 -6.12 17.42
CA GLN A 416 17.07 -6.81 17.86
C GLN A 416 17.47 -6.48 19.31
N GLN A 417 16.87 -5.44 19.91
CA GLN A 417 17.00 -5.10 21.32
C GLN A 417 16.09 -5.98 22.18
#